data_AF-A0A9J6FXP8-F1
#
_entry.id   AF-A0A9J6FXP8-F1
#
_cell.length_a   1.000
_cell.length_b   1.000
_cell.length_c   1.000
_cell.angle_alpha   90.00
_cell.angle_beta   90.00
_cell.angle_gamma   90.00
#
_symmetry.space_group_name_H-M   'P 1'
#
loop_
_entity.id
_entity.type
_entity.pdbx_description
1 polymer ?
#
loop_
_entity_poly.entity_id
_entity_poly.type
_entity_poly.pdbx_seq_one_letter_code
_entity_poly.pdbx_strand_id
1 'polypeptide(L)'
;MFLEGRQVQEAVLSLFHTLLFHRTLGKFHYKREGSYSVGTVGFEDISCDFVDFTYIWLEFFQKRRTHWLLPTENIPWEVWSVRVNVLSLPNEQERQKQRSSLGEQLSEKVVAVAASLNRHQYLPRVPSQPDLELVFDTRYRDVQPYHFKVGLPDHWAVQQPVHGSTVRKLLKDTLAF
;
A
#
# COMPACT_ATOMS: atom_id res chain seq x y z
N MET A 1 -1.87 -7.96 15.60
CA MET A 1 -1.01 -9.11 15.93
C MET A 1 -0.16 -8.75 17.15
N PHE A 2 0.14 -9.71 18.01
CA PHE A 2 1.03 -9.50 19.15
C PHE A 2 2.44 -9.95 18.80
N LEU A 3 3.43 -9.08 18.99
CA LEU A 3 4.79 -9.25 18.49
C LEU A 3 5.78 -8.81 19.55
N GLU A 4 6.91 -9.51 19.70
CA GLU A 4 8.08 -8.91 20.32
C GLU A 4 8.65 -7.83 19.37
N GLY A 5 9.23 -6.74 19.90
CA GLY A 5 9.68 -5.60 19.08
C GLY A 5 10.53 -5.99 17.88
N ARG A 6 11.46 -6.94 18.08
CA ARG A 6 12.30 -7.48 17.01
C ARG A 6 11.48 -8.07 15.84
N GLN A 7 10.35 -8.73 16.11
CA GLN A 7 9.58 -9.46 15.10
C GLN A 7 8.72 -8.56 14.19
N VAL A 8 8.62 -7.26 14.47
CA VAL A 8 7.69 -6.36 13.78
C VAL A 8 8.02 -6.25 12.29
N GLN A 9 9.28 -6.04 11.93
CA GLN A 9 9.69 -5.93 10.53
C GLN A 9 9.30 -7.16 9.72
N GLU A 10 9.60 -8.36 10.22
CA GLU A 10 9.33 -9.61 9.50
C GLU A 10 7.83 -9.80 9.27
N ALA A 11 7.04 -9.54 10.30
CA ALA A 11 5.59 -9.63 10.24
C ALA A 11 5.03 -8.65 9.18
N VAL A 12 5.51 -7.41 9.17
CA VAL A 12 5.06 -6.39 8.21
C VAL A 12 5.50 -6.75 6.79
N LEU A 13 6.75 -7.18 6.62
CA LEU A 13 7.28 -7.61 5.33
C LEU A 13 6.45 -8.76 4.77
N SER A 14 6.17 -9.81 5.56
CA SER A 14 5.39 -10.95 5.08
C SER A 14 4.00 -10.55 4.53
N LEU A 15 3.34 -9.58 5.17
CA LEU A 15 2.04 -9.08 4.73
C LEU A 15 2.16 -8.13 3.52
N PHE A 16 3.10 -7.18 3.56
CA PHE A 16 3.24 -6.17 2.50
C PHE A 16 3.88 -6.74 1.24
N HIS A 17 4.79 -7.70 1.33
CA HIS A 17 5.27 -8.44 0.17
C HIS A 17 4.13 -9.19 -0.51
N THR A 18 3.27 -9.86 0.27
CA THR A 18 2.08 -10.53 -0.28
C THR A 18 1.18 -9.55 -1.03
N LEU A 19 0.91 -8.37 -0.46
CA LEU A 19 0.10 -7.33 -1.09
C LEU A 19 0.77 -6.76 -2.35
N LEU A 20 2.04 -6.38 -2.26
CA LEU A 20 2.81 -5.82 -3.36
C LEU A 20 2.92 -6.82 -4.51
N PHE A 21 3.10 -8.11 -4.23
CA PHE A 21 3.12 -9.17 -5.24
C PHE A 21 1.82 -9.17 -6.06
N HIS A 22 0.66 -9.12 -5.40
CA HIS A 22 -0.65 -9.09 -6.08
C HIS A 22 -1.00 -7.73 -6.71
N ARG A 23 -0.15 -6.73 -6.52
CA ARG A 23 -0.31 -5.35 -7.01
C ARG A 23 0.87 -4.89 -7.88
N THR A 24 1.70 -5.84 -8.29
CA THR A 24 2.83 -5.64 -9.19
C THR A 24 2.63 -6.45 -10.44
N LEU A 25 2.76 -5.79 -11.59
CA LEU A 25 2.72 -6.41 -12.90
C LEU A 25 4.13 -6.47 -13.48
N GLY A 26 4.31 -7.25 -14.53
CA GLY A 26 5.54 -7.18 -15.31
C GLY A 26 5.66 -5.85 -16.04
N LYS A 27 6.87 -5.51 -16.46
CA LYS A 27 7.12 -4.27 -17.20
C LYS A 27 6.28 -4.21 -18.48
N PHE A 28 5.63 -3.09 -18.73
CA PHE A 28 4.82 -2.88 -19.93
C PHE A 28 5.72 -2.42 -21.08
N HIS A 29 5.58 -3.09 -22.23
CA HIS A 29 6.22 -2.70 -23.49
C HIS A 29 5.13 -2.39 -24.52
N TYR A 30 4.93 -1.11 -24.78
CA TYR A 30 3.95 -0.65 -25.77
C TYR A 30 4.55 -0.71 -27.18
N LYS A 31 3.72 -1.16 -28.13
CA LYS A 31 4.00 -1.16 -29.57
C LYS A 31 3.33 0.04 -30.22
N ARG A 32 3.83 0.45 -31.39
CA ARG A 32 3.33 1.63 -32.13
C ARG A 32 1.84 1.59 -32.48
N GLU A 33 1.23 0.40 -32.48
CA GLU A 33 -0.18 0.18 -32.84
C GLU A 33 -1.12 0.23 -31.62
N GLY A 34 -0.63 0.63 -30.44
CA GLY A 34 -1.42 0.70 -29.20
C GLY A 34 -1.57 -0.64 -28.48
N SER A 35 -1.10 -1.75 -29.07
CA SER A 35 -0.96 -3.03 -28.37
C SER A 35 0.22 -3.00 -27.39
N TYR A 36 0.17 -3.80 -26.32
CA TYR A 36 1.24 -3.91 -25.34
C TYR A 36 1.52 -5.37 -24.96
N SER A 37 2.75 -5.65 -24.55
CA SER A 37 3.11 -6.89 -23.85
C SER A 37 3.50 -6.59 -22.41
N VAL A 38 3.16 -7.50 -21.50
CA VAL A 38 3.51 -7.43 -20.07
C VAL A 38 4.61 -8.46 -19.81
N GLY A 39 5.70 -8.02 -19.19
CA GLY A 39 6.79 -8.91 -18.78
C GLY A 39 6.36 -9.95 -17.73
N THR A 40 7.25 -10.88 -17.41
CA THR A 40 7.04 -11.85 -16.32
C THR A 40 7.54 -11.25 -15.02
N VAL A 41 6.80 -11.42 -13.91
CA VAL A 41 7.25 -11.04 -12.57
C VAL A 41 7.95 -12.24 -11.93
N GLY A 42 9.24 -12.11 -11.63
CA GLY A 42 9.95 -13.05 -10.76
C GLY A 42 9.74 -12.73 -9.28
N PHE A 43 9.91 -13.71 -8.40
CA PHE A 43 9.92 -13.49 -6.96
C PHE A 43 11.08 -14.26 -6.30
N GLU A 44 11.51 -13.76 -5.15
CA GLU A 44 12.53 -14.37 -4.30
C GLU A 44 12.04 -14.32 -2.85
N ASP A 45 12.19 -15.43 -2.13
CA ASP A 45 11.86 -15.50 -0.71
C ASP A 45 13.00 -14.87 0.10
N ILE A 46 12.68 -13.86 0.90
CA ILE A 46 13.65 -13.11 1.70
C ILE A 46 13.45 -13.44 3.20
N SER A 47 14.50 -13.94 3.85
CA SER A 47 14.58 -14.07 5.32
C SER A 47 14.73 -12.69 5.97
N CYS A 48 14.10 -12.48 7.12
CA CYS A 48 14.00 -11.16 7.75
C CYS A 48 14.84 -11.08 9.05
N ASP A 49 15.29 -9.86 9.43
CA ASP A 49 16.32 -9.67 10.48
C ASP A 49 16.09 -8.46 11.48
N PHE A 50 14.86 -7.92 11.60
CA PHE A 50 14.30 -7.05 12.70
C PHE A 50 14.39 -5.49 12.68
N VAL A 51 13.27 -4.77 12.98
CA VAL A 51 13.08 -3.33 13.41
C VAL A 51 11.68 -3.07 14.06
N ASP A 52 11.52 -2.08 14.97
CA ASP A 52 10.36 -1.72 15.83
C ASP A 52 9.26 -0.78 15.25
N PHE A 53 7.95 -1.14 15.31
CA PHE A 53 6.79 -0.22 15.06
C PHE A 53 5.43 -0.71 15.66
N THR A 54 4.46 0.20 15.87
CA THR A 54 3.13 -0.11 16.49
C THR A 54 1.96 -0.14 15.50
N TYR A 55 2.01 0.63 14.41
CA TYR A 55 0.95 0.66 13.41
C TYR A 55 1.56 1.06 12.06
N ILE A 56 1.26 0.31 11.00
CA ILE A 56 1.82 0.55 9.67
C ILE A 56 0.72 0.38 8.65
N TRP A 57 0.69 1.23 7.64
CA TRP A 57 -0.26 1.11 6.54
C TRP A 57 0.43 1.15 5.18
N LEU A 58 -0.24 0.58 4.19
CA LEU A 58 0.12 0.55 2.78
C LEU A 58 -1.07 1.08 1.98
N GLU A 59 -0.87 2.17 1.24
CA GLU A 59 -1.89 2.77 0.39
C GLU A 59 -1.47 2.62 -1.07
N PHE A 60 -2.38 2.10 -1.90
CA PHE A 60 -2.29 2.18 -3.34
C PHE A 60 -3.13 3.36 -3.86
N PHE A 61 -2.58 4.12 -4.80
CA PHE A 61 -3.21 5.32 -5.31
C PHE A 61 -3.07 5.46 -6.84
N GLN A 62 -3.89 6.33 -7.43
CA GLN A 62 -3.74 6.82 -8.80
C GLN A 62 -3.45 8.31 -8.76
N LYS A 63 -2.60 8.77 -9.67
CA LYS A 63 -2.37 10.20 -9.88
C LYS A 63 -3.47 10.77 -10.76
N ARG A 64 -4.17 11.80 -10.26
CA ARG A 64 -5.20 12.50 -11.01
C ARG A 64 -4.73 13.90 -11.37
N ARG A 65 -4.76 14.21 -12.67
CA ARG A 65 -4.57 15.57 -13.19
C ARG A 65 -5.95 16.21 -13.35
N THR A 66 -6.32 17.11 -12.43
CA THR A 66 -7.58 17.87 -12.51
C THR A 66 -7.47 19.07 -13.45
N HIS A 67 -6.29 19.71 -13.52
CA HIS A 67 -5.98 20.79 -14.46
C HIS A 67 -4.46 20.93 -14.64
N TRP A 68 -3.98 21.45 -15.78
CA TRP A 68 -2.53 21.54 -16.06
C TRP A 68 -1.77 22.51 -15.13
N LEU A 69 -2.47 23.47 -14.53
CA LEU A 69 -1.91 24.44 -13.57
C LEU A 69 -1.95 23.97 -12.12
N LEU A 70 -2.64 22.86 -11.81
CA LEU A 70 -2.80 22.38 -10.45
C LEU A 70 -1.84 21.23 -10.15
N PRO A 71 -1.41 21.08 -8.88
CA PRO A 71 -0.65 19.91 -8.48
C PRO A 71 -1.39 18.63 -8.81
N THR A 72 -0.65 17.61 -9.24
CA THR A 72 -1.22 16.27 -9.42
C THR A 72 -1.61 15.71 -8.06
N GLU A 73 -2.86 15.29 -7.92
CA GLU A 73 -3.37 14.71 -6.68
C GLU A 73 -3.16 13.19 -6.66
N ASN A 74 -2.84 12.64 -5.49
CA ASN A 74 -2.81 11.20 -5.27
C ASN A 74 -4.16 10.77 -4.70
N ILE A 75 -4.92 9.98 -5.47
CA ILE A 75 -6.24 9.49 -5.09
C ILE A 75 -6.10 8.03 -4.64
N PRO A 76 -6.27 7.74 -3.33
CA PRO A 76 -6.22 6.37 -2.84
C PRO A 76 -7.39 5.57 -3.40
N TRP A 77 -7.12 4.32 -3.78
CA TRP A 77 -8.16 3.38 -4.20
C TRP A 77 -8.14 2.08 -3.38
N GLU A 78 -7.06 1.82 -2.64
CA GLU A 78 -6.97 0.70 -1.70
C GLU A 78 -6.02 1.04 -0.55
N VAL A 79 -6.43 0.77 0.69
CA VAL A 79 -5.63 1.04 1.89
C VAL A 79 -5.64 -0.20 2.78
N TRP A 80 -4.46 -0.66 3.15
CA TRP A 80 -4.24 -1.77 4.07
C TRP A 80 -3.60 -1.25 5.34
N SER A 81 -4.11 -1.67 6.50
CA SER A 81 -3.53 -1.33 7.79
C SER A 81 -3.17 -2.59 8.57
N VAL A 82 -1.98 -2.57 9.16
CA VAL A 82 -1.46 -3.62 10.02
C VAL A 82 -1.34 -3.03 11.41
N ARG A 83 -2.18 -3.55 12.32
CA ARG A 83 -2.12 -3.21 13.74
C ARG A 83 -1.23 -4.19 14.48
N VAL A 84 -0.22 -3.65 15.14
CA VAL A 84 0.75 -4.41 15.93
C VAL A 84 0.64 -4.00 17.40
N ASN A 85 0.67 -5.00 18.28
CA ASN A 85 0.80 -4.80 19.71
C ASN A 85 2.18 -5.33 20.11
N VAL A 86 3.09 -4.43 20.49
CA VAL A 86 4.45 -4.81 20.90
C VAL A 86 4.43 -5.31 22.34
N LEU A 87 4.96 -6.50 22.56
CA LEU A 87 5.08 -7.18 23.83
C LEU A 87 6.52 -7.08 24.34
N SER A 88 6.67 -6.90 25.65
CA SER A 88 7.93 -7.15 26.36
C SER A 88 7.85 -8.51 27.03
N LEU A 89 8.77 -9.42 26.67
CA LEU A 89 8.77 -10.80 27.14
C LEU A 89 9.90 -11.03 28.14
N PRO A 90 9.60 -11.59 29.34
CA PRO A 90 10.53 -11.58 30.45
C PRO A 90 11.68 -12.60 30.32
N ASN A 91 11.53 -13.63 29.50
CA ASN A 91 12.51 -14.72 29.39
C ASN A 91 12.43 -15.48 28.04
N GLU A 92 13.39 -16.36 27.80
CA GLU A 92 13.50 -17.11 26.53
C GLU A 92 12.37 -18.12 26.33
N GLN A 93 11.83 -18.68 27.41
CA GLN A 93 10.73 -19.64 27.33
C GLN A 93 9.45 -18.96 26.79
N GLU A 94 9.12 -17.77 27.28
CA GLU A 94 7.99 -16.98 26.77
C GLU A 94 8.25 -16.50 25.34
N ARG A 95 9.50 -16.14 24.99
CA ARG A 95 9.88 -15.82 23.60
C ARG A 95 9.68 -17.00 22.66
N GLN A 96 10.00 -18.22 23.10
CA GLN A 96 9.78 -19.42 22.28
C GLN A 96 8.29 -19.68 22.05
N LYS A 97 7.45 -19.57 23.09
CA LYS A 97 5.99 -19.68 22.94
C LYS A 97 5.44 -18.61 22.01
N GLN A 98 5.90 -17.36 22.16
CA GLN A 98 5.46 -16.26 21.31
C GLN A 98 5.85 -16.48 19.84
N ARG A 99 7.06 -16.99 19.56
CA ARG A 99 7.49 -17.32 18.18
C ARG A 99 6.56 -18.32 17.51
N SER A 100 6.20 -19.41 18.19
CA SER A 100 5.28 -20.41 17.64
C SER A 100 3.88 -19.83 17.42
N SER A 101 3.34 -19.09 18.38
CA SER A 101 2.04 -18.44 18.24
C SER A 101 2.02 -17.38 17.13
N LEU A 102 3.14 -16.67 16.94
CA LEU A 102 3.25 -15.68 15.88
C LEU A 102 3.20 -16.33 14.49
N GLY A 103 3.90 -17.44 14.27
CA GLY A 103 3.86 -18.15 12.99
C GLY A 103 2.43 -18.51 12.58
N GLU A 104 1.63 -19.00 13.52
CA GLU A 104 0.21 -19.30 13.30
C GLU A 104 -0.62 -18.05 13.00
N GLN A 105 -0.45 -16.98 13.80
CA GLN A 105 -1.12 -15.69 13.56
C GLN A 105 -0.79 -15.12 12.17
N LEU A 106 0.49 -15.16 11.76
CA LEU A 106 0.91 -14.66 10.46
C LEU A 106 0.33 -15.50 9.32
N SER A 107 0.36 -16.83 9.43
CA SER A 107 -0.24 -17.72 8.45
C SER A 107 -1.73 -17.42 8.25
N GLU A 108 -2.48 -17.27 9.34
CA GLU A 108 -3.89 -16.88 9.29
C GLU A 108 -4.08 -15.52 8.59
N LYS A 109 -3.23 -14.52 8.88
CA LYS A 109 -3.32 -13.20 8.24
C LYS A 109 -2.94 -13.20 6.77
N VAL A 110 -1.93 -13.98 6.35
CA VAL A 110 -1.57 -14.13 4.94
C VAL A 110 -2.74 -14.76 4.16
N VAL A 111 -3.35 -15.82 4.70
CA VAL A 111 -4.54 -16.44 4.11
C VAL A 111 -5.71 -15.45 4.04
N ALA A 112 -5.93 -14.67 5.11
CA ALA A 112 -6.97 -13.66 5.13
C ALA A 112 -6.75 -12.53 4.11
N VAL A 113 -5.49 -12.10 3.92
CA VAL A 113 -5.10 -11.15 2.86
C VAL A 113 -5.42 -11.74 1.48
N ALA A 114 -4.95 -12.95 1.19
CA ALA A 114 -5.22 -13.62 -0.08
C ALA A 114 -6.72 -13.76 -0.36
N ALA A 115 -7.51 -14.17 0.64
CA ALA A 115 -8.96 -14.27 0.54
C ALA A 115 -9.63 -12.92 0.29
N SER A 116 -9.09 -11.83 0.87
CA SER A 116 -9.61 -10.47 0.71
C SER A 116 -9.28 -9.90 -0.67
N LEU A 117 -8.07 -10.17 -1.18
CA LEU A 117 -7.64 -9.83 -2.54
C LEU A 117 -8.48 -10.55 -3.60
N ASN A 118 -8.94 -11.77 -3.32
CA ASN A 118 -9.78 -12.57 -4.21
C ASN A 118 -11.26 -12.12 -4.25
N ARG A 119 -11.64 -11.08 -3.49
CA ARG A 119 -12.98 -10.48 -3.62
C ARG A 119 -12.99 -9.56 -4.83
N HIS A 120 -14.10 -9.54 -5.58
CA HIS A 120 -14.31 -8.60 -6.70
C HIS A 120 -14.31 -7.16 -6.19
N GLN A 121 -13.13 -6.56 -6.06
CA GLN A 121 -12.89 -5.18 -5.67
C GLN A 121 -12.42 -4.37 -6.89
N TYR A 122 -12.54 -3.06 -6.81
CA TYR A 122 -12.04 -2.17 -7.85
C TYR A 122 -10.53 -2.37 -8.03
N LEU A 123 -10.11 -2.53 -9.29
CA LEU A 123 -8.72 -2.43 -9.71
C LEU A 123 -8.64 -1.38 -10.82
N PRO A 124 -7.67 -0.45 -10.77
CA PRO A 124 -7.43 0.46 -11.88
C PRO A 124 -7.20 -0.33 -13.17
N ARG A 125 -7.82 0.11 -14.27
CA ARG A 125 -7.61 -0.50 -15.58
C ARG A 125 -6.21 -0.16 -16.08
N VAL A 126 -5.64 -1.05 -16.89
CA VAL A 126 -4.40 -0.76 -17.62
C VAL A 126 -4.66 0.44 -18.55
N PRO A 127 -3.91 1.54 -18.40
CA PRO A 127 -4.10 2.75 -19.20
C PRO A 127 -3.35 2.67 -20.54
N SER A 128 -3.50 3.72 -21.35
CA SER A 128 -2.67 3.95 -22.54
C SER A 128 -1.23 4.34 -22.15
N GLN A 129 -0.28 4.27 -23.09
CA GLN A 129 1.12 4.58 -22.81
C GLN A 129 1.34 5.99 -22.18
N PRO A 130 0.70 7.08 -22.65
CA PRO A 130 0.86 8.41 -22.05
C PRO A 130 0.39 8.49 -20.59
N ASP A 131 -0.60 7.68 -20.23
CA ASP A 131 -1.24 7.70 -18.91
C ASP A 131 -0.69 6.61 -17.97
N LEU A 132 0.28 5.81 -18.43
CA LEU A 132 0.86 4.71 -17.65
C LEU A 132 1.44 5.20 -16.33
N GLU A 133 2.13 6.33 -16.33
CA GLU A 133 2.72 6.94 -15.13
C GLU A 133 1.68 7.50 -14.15
N LEU A 134 0.41 7.60 -14.55
CA LEU A 134 -0.67 8.01 -13.66
C LEU A 134 -1.16 6.84 -12.79
N VAL A 135 -0.97 5.61 -13.25
CA VAL A 135 -1.46 4.39 -12.58
C VAL A 135 -0.32 3.59 -11.96
N PHE A 136 0.81 3.50 -12.66
CA PHE A 136 1.94 2.65 -12.30
C PHE A 136 3.23 3.44 -12.04
N ASP A 137 4.06 2.90 -11.16
CA ASP A 137 5.42 3.39 -10.96
C ASP A 137 6.36 2.80 -12.03
N THR A 138 6.76 3.66 -12.97
CA THR A 138 7.59 3.30 -14.11
C THR A 138 9.09 3.28 -13.80
N ARG A 139 9.51 3.62 -12.58
CA ARG A 139 10.93 3.72 -12.19
C ARG A 139 11.60 2.37 -11.99
N TYR A 140 10.83 1.33 -11.70
CA TYR A 140 11.35 -0.02 -11.54
C TYR A 140 11.76 -0.62 -12.89
N ARG A 141 12.92 -1.29 -12.92
CA ARG A 141 13.52 -1.82 -14.14
C ARG A 141 12.72 -3.00 -14.71
N ASP A 142 12.43 -3.99 -13.87
CA ASP A 142 11.95 -5.31 -14.32
C ASP A 142 10.46 -5.52 -14.02
N VAL A 143 9.95 -4.82 -13.02
CA VAL A 143 8.56 -4.89 -12.57
C VAL A 143 7.88 -3.53 -12.69
N GLN A 144 6.56 -3.52 -12.53
CA GLN A 144 5.78 -2.30 -12.60
C GLN A 144 4.62 -2.34 -11.59
N PRO A 145 4.87 -1.91 -10.34
CA PRO A 145 3.84 -1.82 -9.32
C PRO A 145 2.86 -0.68 -9.60
N TYR A 146 1.62 -0.83 -9.13
CA TYR A 146 0.76 0.35 -8.93
C TYR A 146 1.48 1.36 -8.04
N HIS A 147 1.16 2.66 -8.16
CA HIS A 147 1.69 3.63 -7.21
C HIS A 147 1.26 3.27 -5.78
N PHE A 148 2.23 3.20 -4.87
CA PHE A 148 2.00 2.91 -3.47
C PHE A 148 2.84 3.80 -2.57
N LYS A 149 2.40 3.97 -1.32
CA LYS A 149 3.19 4.55 -0.24
C LYS A 149 2.96 3.77 1.04
N VAL A 150 4.00 3.70 1.87
CA VAL A 150 3.99 3.07 3.18
C VAL A 150 4.22 4.14 4.23
N GLY A 151 3.56 4.02 5.38
CA GLY A 151 4.09 4.69 6.57
C GLY A 151 3.30 4.48 7.86
N LEU A 152 3.53 5.39 8.80
CA LEU A 152 3.12 5.33 10.21
C LEU A 152 1.89 6.20 10.55
N PRO A 153 1.29 6.11 11.75
CA PRO A 153 0.14 6.93 12.13
C PRO A 153 0.35 8.44 11.96
N ASP A 154 1.53 8.94 12.31
CA ASP A 154 1.72 10.38 12.47
C ASP A 154 1.64 11.15 11.15
N HIS A 155 1.92 10.49 10.02
CA HIS A 155 1.84 11.13 8.69
C HIS A 155 0.46 11.04 8.01
N TRP A 156 -0.45 10.16 8.43
CA TRP A 156 -1.83 10.15 7.91
C TRP A 156 -2.71 11.19 8.62
N ALA A 157 -2.44 11.48 9.90
CA ALA A 157 -3.16 12.50 10.66
C ALA A 157 -2.93 13.92 10.10
N VAL A 158 -1.80 14.15 9.42
CA VAL A 158 -1.45 15.46 8.80
C VAL A 158 -2.02 15.60 7.38
N GLN A 159 -2.35 14.50 6.70
CA GLN A 159 -2.74 14.51 5.27
C GLN A 159 -4.24 14.43 5.02
N GLN A 160 -5.11 14.41 6.03
CA GLN A 160 -6.52 14.63 5.75
C GLN A 160 -6.69 16.04 5.16
N PRO A 161 -7.16 16.20 3.91
CA PRO A 161 -7.72 17.47 3.51
C PRO A 161 -8.92 17.67 4.42
N VAL A 162 -8.97 18.80 5.14
CA VAL A 162 -10.18 19.25 5.82
C VAL A 162 -11.30 19.22 4.78
N HIS A 163 -12.14 18.18 4.83
CA HIS A 163 -13.25 18.04 3.90
C HIS A 163 -14.07 19.32 3.98
N GLY A 164 -14.25 19.93 2.82
CA GLY A 164 -14.72 21.30 2.69
C GLY A 164 -16.07 21.54 3.37
N SER A 165 -16.09 22.47 4.31
CA SER A 165 -17.34 23.11 4.76
C SER A 165 -17.25 24.62 4.93
N THR A 166 -16.04 25.22 4.97
CA THR A 166 -15.92 26.67 5.23
C THR A 166 -15.86 27.54 3.97
N VAL A 167 -15.30 27.06 2.86
CA VAL A 167 -15.06 27.94 1.67
C VAL A 167 -16.29 28.07 0.76
N ARG A 168 -17.20 27.07 0.72
CA ARG A 168 -18.44 27.17 -0.08
C ARG A 168 -19.46 28.18 0.47
N LYS A 169 -19.33 28.60 1.72
CA LYS A 169 -20.24 29.58 2.33
C LYS A 169 -19.81 31.03 2.08
N LEU A 170 -18.51 31.29 1.90
CA LEU A 170 -18.02 32.65 1.67
C LEU A 170 -18.22 33.15 0.24
N LEU A 171 -18.18 32.27 -0.77
CA LEU A 171 -18.35 32.70 -2.17
C LEU A 171 -19.81 32.94 -2.59
N LYS A 172 -20.79 32.42 -1.82
CA LYS A 172 -22.21 32.59 -2.14
C LYS A 172 -22.78 33.92 -1.63
N ASP A 173 -22.13 34.55 -0.66
CA ASP A 173 -22.58 35.80 -0.04
C ASP A 173 -21.91 37.05 -0.63
N THR A 174 -20.92 36.91 -1.51
CA THR A 174 -20.23 38.06 -2.16
C THR A 174 -20.74 38.35 -3.58
N LEU A 175 -21.63 37.53 -4.14
CA LEU A 175 -22.22 37.74 -5.48
C LEU A 175 -23.74 38.03 -5.42
N ALA A 176 -24.23 38.44 -4.26
CA ALA A 176 -25.56 39.03 -4.12
C ALA A 176 -25.43 40.56 -4.02
N PHE A 177 -25.13 41.20 -5.15
CA PHE A 177 -25.43 42.60 -5.45
C PHE A 177 -25.88 42.69 -6.90
#